data_AF-A0A7J2LET8-F1
#
_entry.id   AF-A0A7J2LET8-F1
#
_cell.length_a   1.000
_cell.length_b   1.000
_cell.length_c   1.000
_cell.angle_alpha   90.00
_cell.angle_beta   90.00
_cell.angle_gamma   90.00
#
_symmetry.space_group_name_H-M   'P 1'
#
loop_
_entity.id
_entity.type
_entity.pdbx_description
1 polymer ?
#
loop_
_entity_poly.entity_id
_entity_poly.type
_entity_poly.pdbx_seq_one_letter_code
_entity_poly.pdbx_strand_id
1 'polypeptide(L)'
;DVMMEIREQLSIKSIETRDDIRKTNIETQRRLQSLAAKRIADMIKETKGYLIVDTHMSILTEDGYLAGLPSHVLEELKPEIFVLIEASPEEILKRRLKDKSRRRDVERREGGVMEELQFSRFMAAACAVFSGAAVKTVMNPPGAPEKAAEEILNLLLRREHP
;
A
#
# COMPACT_ATOMS: atom_id res chain seq x y z
N ASP A 1 13.30 3.10 -0.95
CA ASP A 1 11.87 3.24 -1.32
C ASP A 1 11.88 3.57 -2.79
N VAL A 2 11.30 2.69 -3.60
CA VAL A 2 11.40 2.76 -5.07
C VAL A 2 10.91 4.10 -5.60
N MET A 3 9.83 4.67 -5.04
CA MET A 3 9.28 5.96 -5.50
C MET A 3 10.19 7.14 -5.13
N MET A 4 10.80 7.12 -3.93
CA MET A 4 11.74 8.18 -3.52
C MET A 4 13.03 8.17 -4.36
N GLU A 5 13.52 6.98 -4.70
CA GLU A 5 14.68 6.82 -5.58
C GLU A 5 14.38 7.30 -7.01
N ILE A 6 13.19 7.00 -7.54
CA ILE A 6 12.74 7.53 -8.84
C ILE A 6 12.59 9.05 -8.79
N ARG A 7 12.04 9.59 -7.70
CA ARG A 7 11.96 11.03 -7.50
C ARG A 7 13.34 11.70 -7.56
N GLU A 8 14.36 11.09 -6.94
CA GLU A 8 15.75 11.56 -7.01
C GLU A 8 16.29 11.57 -8.43
N GLN A 9 16.10 10.47 -9.17
CA GLN A 9 16.50 10.36 -10.56
C GLN A 9 15.82 11.41 -11.45
N LEU A 10 14.55 11.71 -11.18
CA LEU A 10 13.78 12.73 -11.89
C LEU A 10 14.03 14.16 -11.37
N SER A 11 14.85 14.34 -10.34
CA SER A 11 15.17 15.64 -9.72
C SER A 11 13.93 16.46 -9.30
N ILE A 12 12.88 15.79 -8.82
CA ILE A 12 11.64 16.46 -8.37
C ILE A 12 11.85 17.03 -6.97
N LYS A 13 12.34 18.27 -6.91
CA LYS A 13 12.69 18.94 -5.64
C LYS A 13 11.50 19.28 -4.74
N SER A 14 10.29 19.35 -5.29
CA SER A 14 9.07 19.66 -4.54
C SER A 14 8.59 18.54 -3.61
N ILE A 15 9.12 17.32 -3.77
CA ILE A 15 8.84 16.18 -2.89
C ILE A 15 10.06 16.01 -1.99
N GLU A 16 9.98 16.36 -0.72
CA GLU A 16 11.10 16.18 0.21
C GLU A 16 10.97 14.86 0.99
N THR A 17 9.73 14.49 1.30
CA THR A 17 9.38 13.31 2.10
C THR A 17 8.41 12.39 1.36
N ARG A 18 8.29 11.15 1.83
CA ARG A 18 7.30 10.17 1.34
C ARG A 18 5.87 10.71 1.44
N ASP A 19 5.58 11.50 2.46
CA ASP A 19 4.25 12.06 2.69
C ASP A 19 3.92 13.17 1.66
N ASP A 20 4.92 13.85 1.10
CA ASP A 20 4.72 14.88 0.07
C ASP A 20 4.28 14.29 -1.27
N ILE A 21 4.60 13.02 -1.55
CA ILE A 21 4.16 12.33 -2.78
C ILE A 21 2.64 12.41 -2.92
N ARG A 22 1.90 12.20 -1.82
CA ARG A 22 0.43 12.18 -1.79
C ARG A 22 -0.20 13.55 -2.06
N LYS A 23 0.58 14.62 -1.88
CA LYS A 23 0.17 16.01 -2.09
C LYS A 23 0.49 16.52 -3.49
N THR A 24 1.20 15.73 -4.31
CA THR A 24 1.45 16.10 -5.70
C THR A 24 0.21 15.88 -6.56
N ASN A 25 0.16 16.55 -7.71
CA ASN A 25 -0.93 16.38 -8.66
C ASN A 25 -1.03 14.93 -9.16
N ILE A 26 -2.24 14.53 -9.59
CA ILE A 26 -2.55 13.17 -10.03
C ILE A 26 -1.61 12.69 -11.15
N GLU A 27 -1.23 13.56 -12.09
CA GLU A 27 -0.34 13.21 -13.19
C GLU A 27 1.05 12.80 -12.69
N THR A 28 1.61 13.56 -11.74
CA THR A 28 2.90 13.26 -11.10
C THR A 28 2.82 11.94 -10.34
N GLN A 29 1.75 11.72 -9.56
CA GLN A 29 1.54 10.47 -8.83
C GLN A 29 1.47 9.27 -9.79
N ARG A 30 0.68 9.36 -10.87
CA ARG A 30 0.56 8.31 -11.89
C ARG A 30 1.89 8.01 -12.57
N ARG A 31 2.67 9.05 -12.90
CA ARG A 31 4.01 8.89 -13.49
C ARG A 31 4.96 8.16 -12.55
N LEU A 32 4.99 8.55 -11.27
CA LEU A 32 5.82 7.89 -10.27
C LEU A 32 5.39 6.44 -10.04
N GLN A 33 4.08 6.18 -9.95
CA GLN A 33 3.52 4.82 -9.84
C GLN A 33 3.92 3.95 -11.03
N SER A 34 3.79 4.45 -12.26
CA SER A 34 4.16 3.72 -13.48
C SER A 34 5.64 3.35 -13.50
N LEU A 35 6.52 4.29 -13.15
CA LEU A 35 7.96 4.03 -13.12
C LEU A 35 8.34 3.06 -12.00
N ALA A 36 7.70 3.19 -10.84
CA ALA A 36 7.90 2.27 -9.72
C ALA A 36 7.44 0.86 -10.08
N ALA A 37 6.30 0.72 -10.74
CA ALA A 37 5.76 -0.56 -11.20
C ALA A 37 6.74 -1.26 -12.15
N LYS A 38 7.27 -0.56 -13.15
CA LYS A 38 8.28 -1.10 -14.08
C LYS A 38 9.54 -1.56 -13.35
N ARG A 39 10.06 -0.74 -12.44
CA ARG A 39 11.27 -1.07 -11.69
C ARG A 39 11.06 -2.26 -10.77
N ILE A 40 9.90 -2.38 -10.13
CA ILE A 40 9.55 -3.54 -9.31
C ILE A 40 9.36 -4.78 -10.21
N ALA A 41 8.75 -4.64 -11.39
CA ALA A 41 8.61 -5.74 -12.34
C ALA A 41 9.97 -6.31 -12.80
N ASP A 42 10.99 -5.45 -12.93
CA ASP A 42 12.36 -5.92 -13.17
C ASP A 42 12.96 -6.65 -11.96
N MET A 43 12.74 -6.14 -10.73
CA MET A 43 13.14 -6.85 -9.50
C MET A 43 12.47 -8.22 -9.37
N ILE A 44 11.21 -8.36 -9.79
CA ILE A 44 10.47 -9.64 -9.78
C ILE A 44 11.19 -10.68 -10.64
N LYS A 45 11.69 -10.31 -11.83
CA LYS A 45 12.40 -11.22 -12.74
C LYS A 45 13.69 -11.77 -12.13
N GLU A 46 14.35 -10.99 -11.28
CA GLU A 46 15.63 -11.34 -10.64
C GLU A 46 15.45 -12.05 -9.30
N THR A 47 14.27 -11.95 -8.68
CA THR A 47 14.00 -12.46 -7.34
C THR A 47 13.79 -13.98 -7.36
N LYS A 48 14.56 -14.69 -6.52
CA LYS A 48 14.32 -16.09 -6.20
C LYS A 48 13.52 -16.16 -4.89
N GLY A 49 12.23 -16.44 -4.99
CA GLY A 49 11.31 -16.53 -3.84
C GLY A 49 10.27 -15.40 -3.85
N TYR A 50 9.85 -14.95 -2.67
CA TYR A 50 8.82 -13.93 -2.53
C TYR A 50 9.37 -12.51 -2.68
N LEU A 51 8.71 -11.70 -3.50
CA LEU A 51 8.86 -10.25 -3.50
C LEU A 51 7.62 -9.62 -2.86
N ILE A 52 7.82 -8.90 -1.75
CA ILE A 52 6.74 -8.22 -1.01
C ILE A 52 6.77 -6.74 -1.35
N VAL A 53 5.63 -6.22 -1.81
CA VAL A 53 5.46 -4.78 -2.11
C VAL A 53 4.64 -4.14 -0.98
N ASP A 54 5.28 -3.32 -0.15
CA ASP A 54 4.60 -2.46 0.82
C ASP A 54 3.98 -1.27 0.08
N THR A 55 2.65 -1.24 0.01
CA THR A 55 1.89 -0.22 -0.70
C THR A 55 0.50 -0.03 -0.05
N HIS A 56 -0.22 0.99 -0.51
CA HIS A 56 -1.60 1.25 -0.11
C HIS A 56 -2.56 0.84 -1.22
N MET A 57 -3.72 0.29 -0.87
CA MET A 57 -4.81 0.04 -1.84
C MET A 57 -5.42 1.34 -2.33
N SER A 58 -5.58 2.30 -1.41
CA SER A 58 -6.08 3.64 -1.69
C SER A 58 -5.30 4.68 -0.91
N ILE A 59 -5.13 5.84 -1.52
CA ILE A 59 -4.49 7.00 -0.92
C ILE A 59 -5.51 8.13 -0.93
N LEU A 60 -5.83 8.68 0.23
CA LEU A 60 -6.65 9.89 0.31
C LEU A 60 -5.81 11.10 -0.15
N THR A 61 -6.27 11.78 -1.19
CA THR A 61 -5.71 13.03 -1.71
C THR A 61 -6.74 14.15 -1.62
N GLU A 62 -6.35 15.37 -2.01
CA GLU A 62 -7.30 16.51 -2.08
C GLU A 62 -8.43 16.27 -3.09
N ASP A 63 -8.20 15.44 -4.11
CA ASP A 63 -9.18 15.07 -5.14
C ASP A 63 -10.04 13.84 -4.75
N GLY A 64 -9.86 13.30 -3.54
CA GLY A 64 -10.54 12.09 -3.05
C GLY A 64 -9.63 10.87 -2.99
N TYR A 65 -10.20 9.66 -3.06
CA TYR A 65 -9.41 8.43 -2.98
C TYR A 65 -8.77 8.08 -4.33
N LEU A 66 -7.44 8.13 -4.39
CA LEU A 66 -6.65 7.66 -5.52
C LEU A 66 -6.33 6.16 -5.35
N ALA A 67 -6.52 5.39 -6.42
CA ALA A 67 -6.12 3.98 -6.45
C ALA A 67 -4.58 3.86 -6.34
N GLY A 68 -4.11 3.04 -5.39
CA GLY A 68 -2.67 2.75 -5.27
C GLY A 68 -2.17 1.72 -6.27
N LEU A 69 -3.07 0.87 -6.78
CA LEU A 69 -2.80 -0.17 -7.78
C LEU A 69 -3.78 -0.04 -8.97
N PRO A 70 -3.69 1.04 -9.77
CA PRO A 70 -4.48 1.15 -11.00
C PRO A 70 -4.10 0.07 -12.02
N SER A 71 -4.95 -0.14 -13.04
CA SER A 71 -4.79 -1.22 -14.04
C SER A 71 -3.38 -1.31 -14.63
N HIS A 72 -2.80 -0.18 -15.06
CA HIS A 72 -1.45 -0.14 -15.63
C HIS A 72 -0.35 -0.58 -14.63
N VAL A 73 -0.56 -0.42 -13.33
CA VAL A 73 0.35 -0.95 -12.29
C VAL A 73 0.11 -2.44 -12.10
N LEU A 74 -1.15 -2.89 -12.06
CA LEU A 74 -1.50 -4.30 -11.93
C LEU A 74 -0.99 -5.15 -13.09
N GLU A 75 -1.06 -4.63 -14.32
CA GLU A 75 -0.57 -5.30 -15.53
C GLU A 75 0.94 -5.54 -15.50
N GLU A 76 1.70 -4.62 -14.91
CA GLU A 76 3.15 -4.72 -14.74
C GLU A 76 3.52 -5.66 -13.59
N LEU A 77 2.86 -5.51 -12.43
CA LEU A 77 3.23 -6.23 -11.20
C LEU A 77 2.70 -7.66 -11.14
N LYS A 78 1.54 -7.94 -11.75
CA LYS A 78 0.85 -9.24 -11.76
C LYS A 78 0.88 -9.95 -10.40
N PRO A 79 0.34 -9.31 -9.33
CA PRO A 79 0.41 -9.86 -7.98
C PRO A 79 -0.37 -11.18 -7.89
N GLU A 80 0.11 -12.10 -7.05
CA GLU A 80 -0.58 -13.36 -6.76
C GLU A 80 -1.55 -13.27 -5.58
N ILE A 81 -1.27 -12.33 -4.66
CA ILE A 81 -2.05 -12.15 -3.44
C ILE A 81 -1.97 -10.70 -2.96
N PHE A 82 -3.10 -10.20 -2.47
CA PHE A 82 -3.22 -8.95 -1.75
C PHE A 82 -3.39 -9.23 -0.26
N VAL A 83 -2.54 -8.65 0.56
CA VAL A 83 -2.63 -8.76 2.03
C VAL A 83 -3.07 -7.43 2.61
N LEU A 84 -4.26 -7.39 3.21
CA LEU A 84 -4.78 -6.21 3.90
C LEU A 84 -4.45 -6.30 5.40
N ILE A 85 -3.49 -5.49 5.85
CA ILE A 85 -3.13 -5.42 7.26
C ILE A 85 -4.08 -4.44 7.95
N GLU A 86 -4.89 -4.95 8.88
CA GLU A 86 -5.94 -4.16 9.54
C GLU A 86 -5.84 -4.19 11.07
N ALA A 87 -6.40 -3.18 11.72
CA ALA A 87 -6.64 -3.13 13.16
C ALA A 87 -7.98 -2.42 13.39
N SER A 88 -8.50 -2.42 14.62
CA SER A 88 -9.73 -1.68 14.92
C SER A 88 -9.53 -0.17 14.67
N PRO A 89 -10.56 0.56 14.22
CA PRO A 89 -10.46 2.01 14.01
C PRO A 89 -9.93 2.77 15.23
N GLU A 90 -10.38 2.40 16.42
CA GLU A 90 -9.93 2.93 17.71
C GLU A 90 -8.41 2.76 17.92
N GLU A 91 -7.89 1.55 17.66
CA GLU A 91 -6.47 1.25 17.83
C GLU A 91 -5.62 1.97 16.78
N ILE A 92 -6.09 2.05 15.54
CA ILE A 92 -5.43 2.85 14.51
C ILE A 92 -5.36 4.32 14.94
N LEU A 93 -6.47 4.91 15.37
CA LEU A 93 -6.51 6.30 15.82
C LEU A 93 -5.55 6.54 16.99
N LYS A 94 -5.53 5.63 17.97
CA LYS A 94 -4.61 5.68 19.11
C LYS A 94 -3.14 5.64 18.66
N ARG A 95 -2.78 4.80 17.69
CA ARG A 95 -1.43 4.77 17.10
C ARG A 95 -1.11 6.08 16.38
N ARG A 96 -2.06 6.60 15.58
CA ARG A 96 -1.90 7.86 14.83
C ARG A 96 -1.63 9.05 15.75
N LEU A 97 -2.33 9.13 16.88
CA LEU A 97 -2.15 10.20 17.87
C LEU A 97 -0.81 10.15 18.62
N LYS A 98 -0.23 8.96 18.77
CA LYS A 98 1.07 8.78 19.44
C LYS A 98 2.26 9.03 18.52
N ASP A 99 2.09 8.81 17.23
CA ASP A 99 3.15 8.92 16.23
C ASP A 99 3.36 10.37 15.79
N LYS A 100 4.43 10.98 16.33
CA LYS A 100 4.85 12.37 16.04
C LYS A 100 5.64 12.52 14.74
N SER A 101 6.00 11.41 14.09
CA SER A 101 6.89 11.44 12.91
C SER A 101 6.17 11.79 11.61
N ARG A 102 4.83 11.72 11.59
CA ARG A 102 4.01 11.92 10.38
C ARG A 102 3.06 13.10 10.53
N ARG A 103 2.94 13.92 9.49
CA ARG A 103 1.97 15.04 9.40
C ARG A 103 0.71 14.55 8.70
N ARG A 104 -0.14 13.81 9.42
CA ARG A 104 -1.48 13.43 8.97
C ARG A 104 -2.45 14.56 9.34
N ASP A 105 -2.45 15.60 8.52
CA ASP A 105 -3.37 16.71 8.68
C ASP A 105 -4.77 16.25 8.24
N VAL A 106 -5.76 16.29 9.16
CA VAL A 106 -7.21 16.19 8.89
C VAL A 106 -7.86 14.78 8.70
N GLU A 107 -7.32 13.70 9.28
CA GLU A 107 -8.07 12.40 9.44
C GLU A 107 -8.64 12.22 10.88
N ARG A 108 -8.85 13.31 11.62
CA ARG A 108 -8.99 13.32 13.11
C ARG A 108 -10.30 12.75 13.70
N ARG A 109 -11.04 11.90 13.01
CA ARG A 109 -12.23 11.22 13.58
C ARG A 109 -12.23 9.74 13.21
N GLU A 110 -12.71 8.89 14.13
CA GLU A 110 -12.87 7.44 13.90
C GLU A 110 -13.59 7.11 12.59
N GLY A 111 -14.56 7.96 12.19
CA GLY A 111 -15.28 7.83 10.92
C GLY A 111 -14.37 7.82 9.68
N GLY A 112 -13.30 8.63 9.65
CA GLY A 112 -12.37 8.66 8.53
C GLY A 112 -11.54 7.37 8.43
N VAL A 113 -11.07 6.86 9.57
CA VAL A 113 -10.34 5.58 9.61
C VAL A 113 -11.21 4.43 9.14
N MET A 114 -12.48 4.39 9.56
CA MET A 114 -13.41 3.35 9.14
C MET A 114 -13.69 3.41 7.63
N GLU A 115 -13.85 4.62 7.09
CA GLU A 115 -14.03 4.85 5.66
C GLU A 115 -12.79 4.42 4.86
N GLU A 116 -11.59 4.81 5.28
CA GLU A 116 -10.33 4.41 4.64
C GLU A 116 -10.16 2.87 4.60
N LEU A 117 -10.49 2.18 5.69
CA LEU A 117 -10.46 0.71 5.75
C LEU A 117 -11.48 0.10 4.77
N GLN A 118 -12.71 0.61 4.74
CA GLN A 118 -13.73 0.13 3.80
C GLN A 118 -13.30 0.35 2.35
N PHE A 119 -12.80 1.54 2.02
CA PHE A 119 -12.38 1.87 0.67
C PHE A 119 -11.17 1.03 0.22
N SER A 120 -10.24 0.76 1.14
CA SER A 120 -9.12 -0.15 0.89
C SER A 120 -9.59 -1.58 0.56
N ARG A 121 -10.62 -2.09 1.27
CA ARG A 121 -11.22 -3.41 0.98
C ARG A 121 -11.90 -3.44 -0.38
N PHE A 122 -12.64 -2.39 -0.75
CA PHE A 122 -13.28 -2.28 -2.06
C PHE A 122 -12.25 -2.24 -3.20
N MET A 123 -11.18 -1.46 -3.04
CA MET A 123 -10.10 -1.40 -4.00
C MET A 123 -9.37 -2.73 -4.13
N ALA A 124 -9.10 -3.43 -3.03
CA ALA A 124 -8.50 -4.76 -3.05
C ALA A 124 -9.39 -5.76 -3.79
N ALA A 125 -10.70 -5.74 -3.54
CA ALA A 125 -11.66 -6.59 -4.25
C ALA A 125 -11.68 -6.28 -5.76
N ALA A 126 -11.66 -5.01 -6.15
CA ALA A 126 -11.59 -4.61 -7.56
C ALA A 126 -10.27 -5.08 -8.22
N CYS A 127 -9.13 -4.92 -7.53
CA CYS A 127 -7.84 -5.40 -8.00
C CYS A 127 -7.84 -6.92 -8.16
N ALA A 128 -8.46 -7.66 -7.24
CA ALA A 128 -8.58 -9.11 -7.28
C ALA A 128 -9.44 -9.57 -8.47
N VAL A 129 -10.56 -8.89 -8.74
CA VAL A 129 -11.38 -9.13 -9.93
C VAL A 129 -10.57 -8.94 -11.22
N PHE A 130 -9.74 -7.90 -11.28
CA PHE A 130 -8.94 -7.61 -12.47
C PHE A 130 -7.76 -8.57 -12.67
N SER A 131 -7.06 -8.92 -11.58
CA SER A 131 -5.81 -9.71 -11.65
C SER A 131 -6.00 -11.22 -11.47
N GLY A 132 -7.13 -11.66 -10.90
CA GLY A 132 -7.32 -13.04 -10.45
C GLY A 132 -6.61 -13.38 -9.13
N ALA A 133 -5.93 -12.41 -8.50
CA ALA A 133 -5.24 -12.61 -7.24
C ALA A 133 -6.19 -12.81 -6.06
N ALA A 134 -5.77 -13.57 -5.05
CA ALA A 134 -6.53 -13.70 -3.80
C ALA A 134 -6.40 -12.45 -2.92
N VAL A 135 -7.40 -12.17 -2.09
CA VAL A 135 -7.32 -11.14 -1.03
C VAL A 135 -7.39 -11.80 0.33
N LYS A 136 -6.48 -11.44 1.22
CA LYS A 136 -6.43 -11.94 2.59
C LYS A 136 -6.28 -10.77 3.57
N THR A 137 -7.24 -10.62 4.47
CA THR A 137 -7.11 -9.71 5.61
C THR A 137 -6.32 -10.40 6.73
N VAL A 138 -5.35 -9.67 7.30
CA VAL A 138 -4.53 -10.07 8.43
C VAL A 138 -4.66 -9.01 9.52
N MET A 139 -5.03 -9.42 10.73
CA MET A 139 -5.21 -8.50 11.85
C MET A 139 -3.88 -8.22 12.54
N ASN A 140 -3.59 -6.95 12.82
CA ASN A 140 -2.43 -6.48 13.56
C ASN A 140 -2.81 -5.96 14.95
N PRO A 141 -2.93 -6.86 15.95
CA PRO A 141 -3.36 -6.51 17.30
C PRO A 141 -2.37 -5.56 18.00
N PRO A 142 -2.85 -4.76 18.97
CA PRO A 142 -1.97 -3.90 19.77
C PRO A 142 -0.89 -4.71 20.49
N GLY A 143 0.37 -4.27 20.35
CA GLY A 143 1.51 -4.84 21.07
C GLY A 143 1.95 -6.23 20.63
N ALA A 144 1.39 -6.77 19.53
CA ALA A 144 1.78 -8.08 19.00
C ALA A 144 1.88 -8.10 17.45
N PRO A 145 2.69 -7.21 16.82
CA PRO A 145 2.88 -7.19 15.37
C PRO A 145 3.45 -8.50 14.80
N GLU A 146 4.19 -9.26 15.60
CA GLU A 146 4.73 -10.57 15.26
C GLU A 146 3.65 -11.59 14.88
N LYS A 147 2.44 -11.49 15.47
CA LYS A 147 1.32 -12.36 15.12
C LYS A 147 0.83 -12.12 13.68
N ALA A 148 0.79 -10.86 13.25
CA ALA A 148 0.46 -10.53 11.88
C ALA A 148 1.55 -11.01 10.92
N ALA A 149 2.82 -10.83 11.29
CA ALA A 149 3.95 -11.31 10.50
C ALA A 149 3.94 -12.85 10.36
N GLU A 150 3.66 -13.58 11.43
CA GLU A 150 3.55 -15.04 11.44
C GLU A 150 2.38 -15.52 10.56
N GLU A 151 1.23 -14.86 10.61
CA GLU A 151 0.09 -15.20 9.73
C GLU A 151 0.45 -14.99 8.25
N ILE A 152 1.13 -13.88 7.92
CA ILE A 152 1.62 -13.61 6.55
C ILE A 152 2.63 -14.67 6.12
N LEU A 153 3.60 -15.02 6.97
CA LEU A 153 4.60 -16.04 6.65
C LEU A 153 3.95 -17.40 6.39
N ASN A 154 3.02 -17.81 7.25
CA ASN A 154 2.27 -19.06 7.07
C ASN A 154 1.44 -19.06 5.79
N LEU A 155 0.86 -17.93 5.41
CA LEU A 155 0.14 -17.76 4.15
C LEU A 155 1.06 -17.96 2.94
N LEU A 156 2.26 -17.39 2.98
CA LEU A 156 3.25 -17.53 1.91
C LEU A 156 3.71 -18.99 1.79
N LEU A 157 4.18 -19.60 2.89
CA LEU A 157 4.70 -20.97 2.90
C LEU A 157 3.70 -22.02 2.41
N ARG A 158 2.40 -21.86 2.71
CA ARG A 158 1.35 -22.76 2.19
C ARG A 158 1.24 -22.73 0.66
N ARG A 159 1.60 -21.63 0.03
CA ARG A 159 1.53 -21.48 -1.44
C ARG A 159 2.75 -22.04 -2.16
N GLU A 160 3.87 -22.23 -1.46
CA GLU A 160 5.06 -22.92 -1.99
C GLU A 160 4.84 -24.44 -2.11
N HIS A 161 3.90 -24.99 -1.33
CA HIS A 161 3.57 -26.41 -1.29
C HIS A 161 2.04 -26.63 -1.45
N PRO A 162 1.48 -26.36 -2.64
CA PRO A 162 0.04 -26.44 -2.90
C PRO A 162 -0.53 -27.86 -2.83
#